data_AF-A0A1T4NX06-F1
#
_entry.id   AF-A0A1T4NX06-F1
#
_cell.length_a   1.000
_cell.length_b   1.000
_cell.length_c   1.000
_cell.angle_alpha   90.00
_cell.angle_beta   90.00
_cell.angle_gamma   90.00
#
_symmetry.space_group_name_H-M   'P 1'
#
loop_
_entity.id
_entity.type
_entity.pdbx_description
1 polymer ?
#
loop_
_entity_poly.entity_id
_entity_poly.type
_entity_poly.pdbx_seq_one_letter_code
_entity_poly.pdbx_strand_id
1 'polypeptide(L)'
;MDWYVYCTAPIDFGWSLLPAVADVASEFAKTEAAEMIDGYGEESDVGTATTFLADFEKARELAREHGWEGSYSDGAKPHVFWLPHEGQFIYGFVWKQIHSGHTFIISPFKLPWLEERQRVPAAEPGPQSDV
;
A
#
# COMPACT_ATOMS: atom_id res chain seq x y z
N MET A 1 -9.73 -8.17 4.68
CA MET A 1 -8.38 -8.57 5.11
C MET A 1 -7.98 -7.71 6.30
N ASP A 2 -7.20 -8.26 7.24
CA ASP A 2 -6.56 -7.45 8.28
C ASP A 2 -5.26 -6.86 7.71
N TRP A 3 -5.10 -5.54 7.82
CA TRP A 3 -3.98 -4.82 7.25
C TRP A 3 -2.98 -4.44 8.34
N TYR A 4 -1.70 -4.74 8.11
CA TYR A 4 -0.57 -4.30 8.93
C TYR A 4 0.10 -3.10 8.28
N VAL A 5 0.30 -2.04 9.06
CA VAL A 5 0.92 -0.79 8.61
C VAL A 5 2.32 -0.68 9.19
N TYR A 6 3.27 -0.31 8.34
CA TYR A 6 4.65 -0.05 8.71
C TYR A 6 5.08 1.31 8.16
N CYS A 7 5.75 2.10 9.00
CA CYS A 7 6.46 3.31 8.61
C CYS A 7 7.95 3.08 8.83
N THR A 8 8.75 3.11 7.76
CA THR A 8 10.20 2.86 7.82
C THR A 8 11.01 4.07 7.42
N ALA A 9 12.32 3.98 7.62
CA ALA A 9 13.27 4.88 6.97
C ALA A 9 13.04 4.93 5.44
N PRO A 10 13.45 6.02 4.78
CA PRO A 10 13.30 6.16 3.33
C PRO A 10 13.87 4.98 2.56
N ILE A 11 13.08 4.44 1.63
CA ILE A 11 13.56 3.55 0.56
C ILE A 11 13.74 4.39 -0.70
N ASP A 12 14.94 4.43 -1.24
CA ASP A 12 15.30 5.32 -2.38
C ASP A 12 15.46 4.59 -3.71
N PHE A 13 15.54 3.26 -3.69
CA PHE A 13 15.87 2.44 -4.86
C PHE A 13 14.83 1.33 -5.09
N GLY A 14 14.74 0.85 -6.33
CA GLY A 14 13.90 -0.30 -6.70
C GLY A 14 12.44 0.02 -7.04
N TRP A 15 11.99 1.27 -6.86
CA TRP A 15 10.60 1.67 -7.14
C TRP A 15 10.15 1.40 -8.58
N SER A 16 11.03 1.57 -9.57
CA SER A 16 10.72 1.32 -10.99
C SER A 16 10.51 -0.16 -11.34
N LEU A 17 10.83 -1.07 -10.42
CA LEU A 17 10.62 -2.52 -10.59
C LEU A 17 9.27 -2.97 -10.03
N LEU A 18 8.57 -2.10 -9.30
CA LEU A 18 7.25 -2.39 -8.76
C LEU A 18 6.17 -1.86 -9.71
N PRO A 19 5.05 -2.55 -9.88
CA PRO A 19 3.93 -2.03 -10.64
C PRO A 19 3.24 -0.91 -9.87
N ALA A 20 2.81 0.15 -10.56
CA ALA A 20 2.02 1.21 -9.92
C ALA A 20 0.60 0.71 -9.59
N VAL A 21 0.01 1.24 -8.52
CA VAL A 21 -1.38 0.88 -8.13
C VAL A 21 -2.37 1.11 -9.28
N ALA A 22 -2.20 2.19 -10.05
CA ALA A 22 -3.06 2.50 -11.18
C ALA A 22 -2.95 1.45 -12.30
N ASP A 23 -1.76 0.93 -12.55
CA ASP A 23 -1.54 -0.08 -13.59
C ASP A 23 -2.18 -1.41 -13.16
N VAL A 24 -1.98 -1.82 -11.90
CA VAL A 24 -2.60 -3.03 -11.33
C VAL A 24 -4.13 -2.93 -11.33
N ALA A 25 -4.71 -1.79 -10.91
CA ALA A 25 -6.15 -1.57 -10.98
C ALA A 25 -6.68 -1.71 -12.43
N SER A 26 -5.93 -1.23 -13.42
CA SER A 26 -6.31 -1.39 -14.82
C SER A 26 -6.28 -2.85 -15.26
N GLU A 27 -5.35 -3.67 -14.76
CA GLU A 27 -5.31 -5.10 -15.09
C GLU A 27 -6.47 -5.86 -14.45
N PHE A 28 -6.80 -5.58 -13.18
CA PHE A 28 -8.01 -6.14 -12.56
C PHE A 28 -9.27 -5.84 -13.38
N ALA A 29 -9.44 -4.58 -13.81
CA ALA A 29 -10.61 -4.18 -14.59
C ALA A 29 -10.69 -4.88 -15.96
N LYS A 30 -9.54 -5.14 -16.61
CA LYS A 30 -9.49 -5.87 -17.88
C LYS A 30 -9.85 -7.34 -17.70
N THR A 31 -9.29 -8.00 -16.69
CA THR A 31 -9.56 -9.41 -16.38
C THR A 31 -11.02 -9.61 -16.04
N GLU A 32 -11.57 -8.78 -15.14
CA GLU A 32 -12.97 -8.82 -14.73
C GLU A 32 -13.93 -8.64 -15.93
N ALA A 33 -13.61 -7.70 -16.85
CA ALA A 33 -14.39 -7.51 -18.06
C ALA A 33 -14.33 -8.71 -19.03
N ALA A 34 -13.17 -9.38 -19.13
CA ALA A 34 -13.03 -10.58 -19.97
C ALA A 34 -13.82 -11.76 -19.40
N GLU A 35 -13.74 -11.99 -18.08
CA GLU A 35 -14.49 -13.05 -17.38
C GLU A 35 -16.01 -12.90 -17.54
N MET A 36 -16.51 -11.66 -17.48
CA MET A 36 -17.94 -11.36 -17.74
C MET A 36 -18.40 -11.75 -19.16
N ILE A 37 -17.51 -11.66 -20.16
CA ILE A 37 -17.82 -12.00 -21.55
C ILE A 37 -17.78 -13.52 -21.76
N ASP A 38 -16.75 -14.17 -21.22
CA ASP A 38 -16.51 -15.60 -21.46
C ASP A 38 -17.43 -16.52 -20.63
N GLY A 39 -18.10 -15.97 -19.61
CA GLY A 39 -19.12 -16.69 -18.82
C GLY A 39 -18.55 -17.74 -17.86
N TYR A 40 -17.22 -17.87 -17.78
CA TYR A 40 -16.49 -18.64 -16.78
C TYR A 40 -16.05 -17.68 -15.67
N GLY A 41 -17.01 -17.20 -14.88
CA GLY A 41 -16.71 -16.47 -13.65
C GLY A 41 -16.32 -17.46 -12.56
N GLU A 42 -15.12 -18.02 -12.61
CA GLU A 42 -14.48 -18.38 -11.34
C GLU A 42 -14.24 -17.04 -10.64
N GLU A 43 -14.80 -16.85 -9.43
CA GLU A 43 -14.44 -15.70 -8.60
C GLU A 43 -12.91 -15.70 -8.51
N SER A 44 -12.25 -14.72 -9.14
CA SER A 44 -10.83 -14.48 -8.92
C SER A 44 -10.60 -14.41 -7.41
N ASP A 45 -9.83 -15.36 -6.87
CA ASP A 45 -9.52 -15.43 -5.43
C ASP A 45 -8.84 -14.13 -4.92
N VAL A 46 -8.26 -13.36 -5.84
CA VAL A 46 -7.56 -12.10 -5.57
C VAL A 46 -8.52 -10.88 -5.58
N GLY A 47 -9.78 -11.08 -5.97
CA GLY A 47 -10.84 -10.06 -5.95
C GLY A 47 -11.08 -9.34 -7.28
N THR A 48 -11.98 -8.34 -7.24
CA THR A 48 -12.38 -7.50 -8.39
C THR A 48 -11.63 -6.18 -8.41
N ALA A 49 -11.73 -5.41 -9.51
CA ALA A 49 -11.17 -4.07 -9.56
C ALA A 49 -11.78 -3.15 -8.49
N THR A 50 -13.07 -3.34 -8.19
CA THR A 50 -13.77 -2.60 -7.14
C THR A 50 -13.20 -2.92 -5.75
N THR A 51 -12.98 -4.21 -5.45
CA THR A 51 -12.39 -4.64 -4.17
C THR A 51 -10.95 -4.11 -4.03
N PHE A 52 -10.14 -4.20 -5.08
CA PHE A 52 -8.76 -3.68 -5.08
C PHE A 52 -8.69 -2.17 -4.79
N LEU A 53 -9.59 -1.37 -5.39
CA LEU A 53 -9.64 0.07 -5.15
C LEU A 53 -10.15 0.40 -3.73
N ALA A 54 -11.11 -0.36 -3.22
CA ALA A 54 -11.58 -0.20 -1.84
C ALA A 54 -10.47 -0.52 -0.83
N ASP A 55 -9.70 -1.59 -1.06
CA ASP A 55 -8.54 -1.95 -0.26
C ASP A 55 -7.45 -0.88 -0.31
N PHE A 56 -7.22 -0.28 -1.48
CA PHE A 56 -6.26 0.81 -1.61
C PHE A 56 -6.69 2.06 -0.83
N GLU A 57 -7.97 2.45 -0.87
CA GLU A 57 -8.44 3.58 -0.03
C GLU A 57 -8.34 3.22 1.46
N LYS A 58 -8.65 1.98 1.83
CA LYS A 58 -8.46 1.52 3.22
C LYS A 58 -6.99 1.60 3.65
N ALA A 59 -6.06 1.19 2.80
CA ALA A 59 -4.63 1.31 3.03
C ALA A 59 -4.21 2.77 3.25
N ARG A 60 -4.77 3.70 2.47
CA ARG A 60 -4.52 5.15 2.62
C ARG A 60 -5.04 5.69 3.94
N GLU A 61 -6.24 5.30 4.36
CA GLU A 61 -6.80 5.67 5.67
C GLU A 61 -5.90 5.18 6.81
N LEU A 62 -5.54 3.89 6.79
CA LEU A 62 -4.71 3.27 7.81
C LEU A 62 -3.31 3.91 7.88
N ALA A 63 -2.74 4.28 6.74
CA ALA A 63 -1.48 5.01 6.72
C ALA A 63 -1.61 6.42 7.31
N ARG A 64 -2.71 7.14 7.06
CA ARG A 64 -2.97 8.45 7.68
C ARG A 64 -3.06 8.34 9.20
N GLU A 65 -3.77 7.33 9.70
CA GLU A 65 -3.83 7.00 11.13
C GLU A 65 -2.44 6.67 11.70
N HIS A 66 -1.52 6.18 10.85
CA HIS A 66 -0.14 5.88 11.18
C HIS A 66 0.85 7.02 10.87
N GLY A 67 0.36 8.24 10.65
CA GLY A 67 1.17 9.45 10.46
C GLY A 67 1.55 9.79 9.03
N TRP A 68 0.92 9.18 8.02
CA TRP A 68 1.08 9.62 6.63
C TRP A 68 0.32 10.94 6.39
N GLU A 69 1.02 11.94 5.87
CA GLU A 69 0.49 13.30 5.65
C GLU A 69 -0.45 13.42 4.43
N GLY A 70 -0.67 12.34 3.68
CA GLY A 70 -1.59 12.33 2.54
C GLY A 70 -0.99 12.70 1.19
N SER A 71 0.33 12.94 1.12
CA SER A 71 1.06 13.23 -0.11
C SER A 71 2.13 12.17 -0.40
N TYR A 72 2.29 11.86 -1.69
CA TYR A 72 3.36 11.01 -2.19
C TYR A 72 4.55 11.88 -2.62
N SER A 73 5.79 11.39 -2.50
CA SER A 73 6.96 12.14 -2.98
C SER A 73 6.88 12.39 -4.49
N ASP A 74 7.30 13.58 -4.94
CA ASP A 74 7.34 13.93 -6.36
C ASP A 74 8.00 12.81 -7.19
N GLY A 75 7.25 12.22 -8.12
CA GLY A 75 7.69 11.13 -8.97
C GLY A 75 7.53 9.71 -8.40
N ALA A 76 7.31 9.53 -7.09
CA ALA A 76 7.00 8.22 -6.52
C ALA A 76 5.48 8.05 -6.41
N LYS A 77 4.89 7.36 -7.40
CA LYS A 77 3.51 6.89 -7.33
C LYS A 77 3.37 5.84 -6.20
N PRO A 78 2.16 5.55 -5.71
CA PRO A 78 1.94 4.36 -4.91
C PRO A 78 2.11 3.10 -5.78
N HIS A 79 2.74 2.07 -5.22
CA HIS A 79 3.05 0.82 -5.90
C HIS A 79 2.45 -0.39 -5.16
N VAL A 80 2.41 -1.52 -5.86
CA VAL A 80 1.96 -2.80 -5.34
C VAL A 80 3.15 -3.75 -5.19
N PHE A 81 3.16 -4.53 -4.11
CA PHE A 81 4.04 -5.69 -3.97
C PHE A 81 3.19 -6.94 -3.70
N TRP A 82 3.76 -8.12 -3.94
CA TRP A 82 3.04 -9.39 -3.87
C TRP A 82 3.70 -10.33 -2.88
N LEU A 83 2.87 -11.00 -2.07
CA LEU A 83 3.28 -12.01 -1.10
C LEU A 83 2.65 -13.35 -1.48
N PRO A 84 3.42 -14.44 -1.55
CA PRO A 84 2.86 -15.76 -1.79
C PRO A 84 2.03 -16.22 -0.59
N HIS A 85 0.84 -16.77 -0.83
CA HIS A 85 -0.03 -17.34 0.19
C HIS A 85 -0.96 -18.40 -0.39
N GLU A 86 -0.99 -19.59 0.22
CA GLU A 86 -1.95 -20.68 -0.09
C GLU A 86 -2.23 -20.89 -1.59
N GLY A 87 -1.18 -20.99 -2.42
CA GLY A 87 -1.33 -21.28 -3.86
C GLY A 87 -1.61 -20.06 -4.76
N GLN A 88 -1.70 -18.87 -4.18
CA GLN A 88 -1.89 -17.61 -4.91
C GLN A 88 -0.91 -16.53 -4.43
N PHE A 89 -0.96 -15.36 -5.06
CA PHE A 89 -0.27 -14.16 -4.61
C PHE A 89 -1.28 -13.14 -4.09
N ILE A 90 -1.03 -12.61 -2.90
CA ILE A 90 -1.83 -11.54 -2.30
C ILE A 90 -1.03 -10.25 -2.35
N TYR A 91 -1.70 -9.15 -2.72
CA TYR A 91 -1.06 -7.85 -2.82
C TYR A 91 -0.94 -7.12 -1.48
N GLY A 92 0.04 -6.23 -1.41
CA GLY A 92 0.14 -5.14 -0.45
C GLY A 92 0.51 -3.84 -1.16
N PHE A 93 0.45 -2.72 -0.43
CA PHE A 93 0.68 -1.39 -0.99
C PHE A 93 1.92 -0.74 -0.38
N VAL A 94 2.66 0.02 -1.18
CA VAL A 94 3.86 0.71 -0.72
C VAL A 94 4.03 2.06 -1.39
N TRP A 95 4.39 3.08 -0.62
CA TRP A 95 4.69 4.42 -1.15
C TRP A 95 5.65 5.19 -0.25
N LYS A 96 6.23 6.25 -0.81
CA LYS A 96 7.12 7.17 -0.11
C LYS A 96 6.44 8.52 0.10
N GLN A 97 6.52 9.05 1.32
CA GLN A 97 6.02 10.39 1.66
C GLN A 97 6.98 11.48 1.18
N ILE A 98 6.43 12.64 0.79
CA ILE A 98 7.22 13.74 0.23
C ILE A 98 8.12 14.46 1.26
N HIS A 99 7.58 14.84 2.42
CA HIS A 99 8.26 15.77 3.32
C HIS A 99 9.31 15.07 4.20
N SER A 100 8.95 13.94 4.80
CA SER A 100 9.85 13.16 5.66
C SER A 100 10.71 12.14 4.89
N GLY A 101 10.30 11.82 3.66
CA GLY A 101 10.89 10.72 2.88
C GLY A 101 10.54 9.32 3.42
N HIS A 102 9.76 9.21 4.50
CA HIS A 102 9.41 7.92 5.09
C HIS A 102 8.65 7.04 4.10
N THR A 103 8.85 5.73 4.24
CA THR A 103 8.18 4.74 3.39
C THR A 103 7.09 4.05 4.19
N PHE A 104 5.88 4.07 3.64
CA PHE A 104 4.70 3.40 4.18
C PHE A 104 4.49 2.09 3.44
N ILE A 105 4.34 1.00 4.20
CA ILE A 105 4.11 -0.36 3.69
C ILE A 105 2.86 -0.89 4.37
N ILE A 106 1.86 -1.27 3.59
CA ILE A 106 0.58 -1.80 4.04
C ILE A 106 0.49 -3.24 3.51
N SER A 107 0.50 -4.20 4.43
CA SER A 107 0.63 -5.62 4.13
C SER A 107 -0.55 -6.41 4.69
N PRO A 108 -1.09 -7.40 3.97
CA PRO A 108 -2.13 -8.30 4.51
C PRO A 108 -1.56 -9.30 5.54
N PHE A 109 -0.23 -9.40 5.64
CA PHE A 109 0.47 -10.26 6.59
C PHE A 109 1.47 -9.47 7.42
N LYS A 110 1.77 -9.98 8.62
CA LYS A 110 2.87 -9.46 9.43
C LYS A 110 4.19 -9.64 8.68
N LEU A 111 5.01 -8.60 8.69
CA LEU A 111 6.37 -8.58 8.15
C LEU A 111 7.35 -8.33 9.31
N PRO A 112 7.77 -9.38 10.06
CA PRO A 112 8.51 -9.20 11.32
C PRO A 112 9.79 -8.38 11.20
N TRP A 113 10.49 -8.47 10.07
CA TRP A 113 11.72 -7.69 9.82
C TRP A 113 11.47 -6.17 9.68
N LEU A 114 10.21 -5.75 9.50
CA LEU A 114 9.81 -4.35 9.49
C LEU A 114 9.37 -3.86 10.88
N GLU A 115 8.92 -4.74 11.78
CA GLU A 115 8.52 -4.37 13.16
C GLU A 115 9.71 -3.76 13.92
N GLU A 116 10.88 -4.38 13.81
CA GLU A 116 12.12 -3.89 14.43
C GLU A 116 12.61 -2.55 13.86
N ARG A 117 12.08 -2.15 12.69
CA ARG A 117 12.51 -0.98 11.93
C ARG A 117 11.46 0.12 11.86
N GLN A 118 10.36 -0.04 12.60
CA GLN A 118 9.31 0.96 12.62
C GLN A 118 9.84 2.28 13.19
N ARG A 119 9.58 3.36 12.46
CA ARG A 119 9.67 4.70 13.02
C ARG A 119 8.29 5.07 13.54
N VAL A 120 8.24 5.42 14.81
CA VAL A 120 7.15 6.25 15.33
C VAL A 120 7.40 7.66 14.77
N PRO A 121 6.49 8.25 13.98
CA PRO A 121 6.61 9.65 13.61
C PRO A 121 6.71 10.44 14.92
N ALA A 122 7.76 11.25 15.08
CA ALA A 122 7.88 12.09 16.26
C ALA A 122 6.62 12.96 16.34
N ALA A 123 5.83 12.80 17.41
CA ALA A 123 4.82 13.79 17.73
C ALA A 123 5.54 15.13 17.81
N GLU A 124 5.14 16.11 16.98
CA GLU A 124 5.74 17.43 17.02
C GLU A 124 5.72 17.92 18.47
N PRO A 125 6.84 18.45 19.00
CA PRO A 125 6.81 19.05 20.32
C PRO A 125 5.78 20.17 20.27
N GLY A 126 4.71 20.02 21.06
CA GLY A 126 3.68 21.03 21.21
C GLY A 126 4.30 22.38 21.55
N PRO A 127 3.64 23.50 21.20
CA PRO A 127 4.24 24.82 21.28
C PRO A 127 4.82 25.03 22.68
N GLN A 128 6.14 25.28 22.74
CA GLN A 128 6.78 25.74 23.96
C GLN A 128 6.11 27.05 24.34
N SER A 129 5.32 27.00 25.41
CA SER A 129 4.79 28.17 26.08
C SER A 129 5.98 28.85 26.74
N ASP A 130 6.58 29.82 26.04
CA ASP A 130 7.50 30.77 26.65
C ASP A 130 6.72 31.57 27.71
N VAL A 131 7.04 31.34 28.98
CA VAL A 131 6.63 32.14 30.14
C VAL A 131 7.78 33.07 30.51
#